data_AF-A0A497L9C5-F1
#
_entry.id   AF-A0A497L9C5-F1
#
_cell.length_a   1.000
_cell.length_b   1.000
_cell.length_c   1.000
_cell.angle_alpha   90.00
_cell.angle_beta   90.00
_cell.angle_gamma   90.00
#
_symmetry.space_group_name_H-M   'P 1'
#
loop_
_entity.id
_entity.type
_entity.pdbx_description
1 polymer ?
#
loop_
_entity_poly.entity_id
_entity_poly.type
_entity_poly.pdbx_seq_one_letter_code
_entity_poly.pdbx_strand_id
1 'polypeptide(L)'
;MTGYPLTVYGKGGQTRGYISLDDTAETLALAVEKPAEQGEFRVINMLVETVSVRQMAEKVKEAGSKIGLEVEVMTVPPPRVEALEHYYKPKVERLFKELGLKPKYTVDKALPEDLDALMKVKDRIMAKKDKFLPKELAKKG
;
A
#
# COMPACT_ATOMS: atom_id res chain seq x y z
N MET A 1 9.47 7.87 -11.79
CA MET A 1 9.35 7.92 -13.28
C MET A 1 8.79 9.23 -13.82
N THR A 2 7.72 9.79 -13.25
CA THR A 2 7.14 11.08 -13.67
C THR A 2 8.01 12.30 -13.30
N GLY A 3 8.98 12.11 -12.41
CA GLY A 3 9.78 13.17 -11.81
C GLY A 3 9.05 13.89 -10.67
N TYR A 4 7.80 13.51 -10.35
CA TYR A 4 7.10 14.08 -9.21
C TYR A 4 7.48 13.36 -7.91
N PRO A 5 7.66 14.12 -6.81
CA PRO A 5 7.94 13.54 -5.51
C PRO A 5 6.72 12.76 -4.98
N LEU A 6 6.97 11.74 -4.17
CA LEU A 6 5.95 11.09 -3.37
C LEU A 6 5.40 12.09 -2.35
N THR A 7 4.08 12.16 -2.22
CA THR A 7 3.42 13.08 -1.29
C THR A 7 3.10 12.41 0.03
N VAL A 8 3.72 12.89 1.11
CA VAL A 8 3.41 12.47 2.48
C VAL A 8 2.55 13.53 3.14
N TYR A 9 1.34 13.16 3.52
CA TYR A 9 0.40 14.06 4.20
C TYR A 9 0.74 14.20 5.70
N GLY A 10 0.97 15.44 6.15
CA GLY A 10 1.35 15.73 7.53
C GLY A 10 2.63 14.99 7.96
N LYS A 11 2.65 14.42 9.16
CA LYS A 11 3.85 13.68 9.64
C LYS A 11 4.11 12.38 8.88
N GLY A 12 3.09 11.77 8.27
CA GLY A 12 3.21 10.46 7.62
C GLY A 12 3.08 9.26 8.56
N GLY A 13 2.69 9.47 9.83
CA GLY A 13 2.56 8.41 10.84
C GLY A 13 1.27 7.60 10.76
N GLN A 14 0.46 7.84 9.74
CA GLN A 14 -0.82 7.16 9.54
C GLN A 14 -0.53 5.71 9.14
N THR A 15 -0.64 4.80 10.09
CA THR A 15 -0.42 3.37 9.88
C THR A 15 -1.71 2.69 9.39
N ARG A 16 -1.59 1.82 8.39
CA ARG A 16 -2.69 1.01 7.82
C ARG A 16 -2.23 -0.41 7.54
N GLY A 17 -3.20 -1.33 7.48
CA GLY A 17 -3.00 -2.69 7.04
C GLY A 17 -2.89 -2.81 5.52
N TYR A 18 -1.99 -3.66 5.04
CA TYR A 18 -1.79 -3.98 3.64
C TYR A 18 -1.91 -5.48 3.41
N ILE A 19 -2.43 -5.86 2.25
CA ILE A 19 -2.50 -7.21 1.72
C ILE A 19 -2.34 -7.12 0.21
N SER A 20 -1.65 -8.09 -0.39
CA SER A 20 -1.51 -8.14 -1.85
C SER A 20 -2.85 -8.51 -2.51
N LEU A 21 -2.96 -8.22 -3.81
CA LEU A 21 -4.14 -8.62 -4.58
C LEU A 21 -4.26 -10.15 -4.65
N ASP A 22 -3.14 -10.85 -4.80
CA ASP A 22 -3.08 -12.31 -4.85
C ASP A 22 -3.53 -12.94 -3.53
N ASP A 23 -3.02 -12.44 -2.40
CA ASP A 23 -3.43 -12.90 -1.06
C ASP A 23 -4.90 -12.57 -0.78
N THR A 24 -5.42 -11.47 -1.35
CA THR A 24 -6.84 -11.13 -1.27
C THR A 24 -7.70 -12.16 -1.99
N ALA A 25 -7.35 -12.51 -3.23
CA ALA A 25 -8.07 -13.51 -4.02
C ALA A 25 -8.03 -14.88 -3.33
N GLU A 26 -6.87 -15.28 -2.82
CA GLU A 26 -6.70 -16.52 -2.06
C GLU A 26 -7.53 -16.52 -0.78
N THR A 27 -7.55 -15.42 -0.04
CA THR A 27 -8.37 -15.31 1.18
C THR A 27 -9.86 -15.46 0.89
N LEU A 28 -10.35 -14.90 -0.22
CA LEU A 28 -11.74 -15.05 -0.63
C LEU A 28 -12.07 -16.50 -0.99
N ALA A 29 -11.18 -17.19 -1.72
CA ALA A 29 -11.34 -18.61 -2.01
C ALA A 29 -11.38 -19.45 -0.72
N LEU A 30 -10.44 -19.22 0.21
CA LEU A 30 -10.38 -19.88 1.51
C LEU A 30 -11.65 -19.64 2.34
N ALA A 31 -12.23 -18.44 2.28
CA ALA A 31 -13.47 -18.12 2.99
C ALA A 31 -14.67 -18.92 2.45
N VAL A 32 -14.70 -19.23 1.16
CA VAL A 32 -15.71 -20.10 0.54
C VAL A 32 -15.47 -21.57 0.90
N GLU A 33 -14.22 -22.04 0.84
CA GLU A 33 -13.86 -23.43 1.17
C GLU A 33 -14.04 -23.76 2.66
N LYS A 34 -13.92 -22.76 3.53
CA LYS A 34 -14.07 -22.88 4.97
C LYS A 34 -15.20 -21.97 5.43
N PRO A 35 -16.47 -22.28 5.12
CA PRO A 35 -17.58 -21.41 5.45
C PRO A 35 -17.73 -21.24 6.98
N ALA A 36 -18.41 -20.17 7.39
CA ALA A 36 -18.83 -20.00 8.78
C ALA A 36 -19.89 -21.05 9.13
N GLU A 37 -20.01 -21.39 10.42
CA GLU A 37 -21.02 -22.33 10.88
C GLU A 37 -22.44 -21.73 10.76
N GLN A 38 -23.47 -22.59 10.77
CA GLN A 38 -24.85 -22.14 10.71
C GLN A 38 -25.16 -21.23 11.92
N GLY A 39 -25.59 -19.99 11.63
CA GLY A 39 -25.86 -18.98 12.65
C GLY A 39 -24.63 -18.19 13.12
N GLU A 40 -23.43 -18.51 12.63
CA GLU A 40 -22.21 -17.74 12.92
C GLU A 40 -22.10 -16.53 11.98
N PHE A 41 -21.90 -15.34 12.58
CA PHE A 41 -21.44 -14.17 11.84
C PHE A 41 -19.93 -13.99 12.03
N ARG A 42 -19.15 -14.48 11.06
CA ARG A 42 -17.69 -14.47 11.12
C ARG A 42 -17.09 -13.17 10.59
N VAL A 43 -16.25 -12.53 11.40
CA VAL A 43 -15.50 -11.31 11.03
C VAL A 43 -14.00 -11.60 10.99
N ILE A 44 -13.35 -11.26 9.88
CA ILE A 44 -11.93 -11.48 9.63
C ILE A 44 -11.28 -10.20 9.13
N ASN A 45 -10.20 -9.77 9.78
CA ASN A 45 -9.39 -8.64 9.32
C ASN A 45 -8.43 -9.11 8.22
N MET A 46 -8.65 -8.66 6.98
CA MET A 46 -7.85 -9.04 5.81
C MET A 46 -6.64 -8.12 5.61
N LEU A 47 -5.58 -8.35 6.40
CA LEU A 47 -4.28 -7.71 6.21
C LEU A 47 -3.14 -8.67 6.60
N VAL A 48 -1.99 -8.51 5.95
CA VAL A 48 -0.77 -9.31 6.20
C VAL A 48 0.24 -8.53 7.03
N GLU A 49 0.35 -7.23 6.80
CA GLU A 49 1.28 -6.36 7.53
C GLU A 49 0.70 -4.96 7.72
N THR A 50 1.34 -4.16 8.58
CA THR A 50 0.97 -2.76 8.80
C THR A 50 2.14 -1.84 8.49
N VAL A 51 1.91 -0.82 7.68
CA VAL A 51 2.95 0.13 7.25
C VAL A 51 2.41 1.55 7.37
N SER A 52 3.23 2.48 7.86
CA SER A 52 2.88 3.91 7.84
C SER A 52 3.11 4.54 6.47
N VAL A 53 2.45 5.66 6.18
CA VAL A 53 2.67 6.40 4.92
C VAL A 53 4.15 6.76 4.73
N ARG A 54 4.83 7.18 5.80
CA ARG A 54 6.26 7.51 5.75
C ARG A 54 7.12 6.27 5.50
N GLN A 55 6.84 5.15 6.16
CA GLN A 55 7.56 3.90 5.91
C GLN A 55 7.35 3.41 4.47
N MET A 56 6.14 3.52 3.94
CA MET A 56 5.84 3.18 2.55
C MET A 56 6.66 4.05 1.58
N ALA A 57 6.73 5.37 1.82
CA ALA A 57 7.53 6.27 1.00
C ALA A 57 9.02 5.89 0.98
N GLU A 58 9.59 5.54 2.14
CA GLU A 58 10.98 5.06 2.23
C GLU A 58 11.18 3.73 1.51
N LYS A 59 10.26 2.76 1.67
CA LYS A 59 10.32 1.47 0.95
C LYS A 59 10.27 1.65 -0.57
N VAL A 60 9.38 2.51 -1.07
CA VAL A 60 9.29 2.84 -2.50
C VAL A 60 10.56 3.54 -2.98
N LYS A 61 11.12 4.46 -2.19
CA LYS A 61 12.38 5.14 -2.50
C LYS A 61 13.56 4.18 -2.58
N GLU A 62 13.67 3.26 -1.63
CA GLU A 62 14.70 2.22 -1.62
C GLU A 62 14.55 1.25 -2.80
N ALA A 63 13.33 0.79 -3.09
CA ALA A 63 13.08 -0.08 -4.23
C ALA A 63 13.35 0.63 -5.57
N GLY A 64 12.96 1.89 -5.68
CA GLY A 64 13.22 2.73 -6.86
C GLY A 64 14.71 2.97 -7.11
N SER A 65 15.49 3.24 -6.07
CA SER A 65 16.94 3.49 -6.22
C SER A 65 17.69 2.27 -6.77
N LYS A 66 17.25 1.05 -6.41
CA LYS A 66 17.82 -0.21 -6.93
C LYS A 66 17.66 -0.39 -8.44
N ILE A 67 16.69 0.31 -9.06
CA ILE A 67 16.46 0.32 -10.51
C ILE A 67 16.80 1.67 -11.17
N GLY A 68 17.58 2.52 -10.48
CA GLY A 68 18.05 3.80 -11.01
C GLY A 68 16.99 4.90 -11.07
N LEU A 69 15.90 4.79 -10.30
CA LEU A 69 14.94 5.88 -10.13
C LEU A 69 15.37 6.81 -8.99
N GLU A 70 15.46 8.09 -9.29
CA GLU A 70 15.50 9.13 -8.26
C GLU A 70 14.08 9.39 -7.76
N VAL A 71 13.85 9.00 -6.50
CA VAL A 71 12.56 9.16 -5.82
C VAL A 71 12.72 10.19 -4.72
N GLU A 72 12.11 11.36 -4.94
CA GLU A 72 11.98 12.40 -3.94
C GLU A 72 10.71 12.20 -3.10
N VAL A 73 10.74 12.69 -1.87
CA VAL A 73 9.59 12.67 -0.96
C VAL A 73 9.35 14.08 -0.49
N MET A 74 8.12 14.57 -0.64
CA MET A 74 7.72 15.88 -0.14
C MET A 74 6.61 15.74 0.91
N THR A 75 6.68 16.59 1.93
CA THR A 75 5.61 16.68 2.94
C THR A 75 4.62 17.78 2.55
N VAL A 76 3.33 17.48 2.64
CA VAL A 76 2.26 18.42 2.32
C VAL A 76 1.20 18.48 3.43
N PRO A 77 0.45 19.59 3.54
CA PRO A 77 -0.63 19.70 4.52
C PRO A 77 -1.64 18.57 4.34
N PRO A 78 -2.13 17.95 5.44
CA PRO A 78 -3.09 16.86 5.34
C PRO A 78 -4.43 17.38 4.80
N PRO A 79 -4.99 16.78 3.73
CA PRO A 79 -6.30 17.17 3.20
C PRO A 79 -7.46 16.57 3.99
N ARG A 80 -7.18 15.60 4.87
CA ARG A 80 -8.16 14.86 5.68
C ARG A 80 -7.97 15.20 7.16
N VAL A 81 -9.07 15.20 7.91
CA VAL A 81 -9.04 15.26 9.37
C VAL A 81 -8.87 13.83 9.90
N GLU A 82 -7.63 13.44 10.18
CA GLU A 82 -7.29 12.13 10.74
C GLU A 82 -6.12 12.23 11.71
N ALA A 83 -5.98 11.25 12.62
CA ALA A 83 -4.84 11.19 13.52
C ALA A 83 -3.54 10.98 12.71
N LEU A 84 -2.60 11.91 12.85
CA LEU A 84 -1.32 11.85 12.14
C LEU A 84 -0.33 10.89 12.80
N GLU A 85 -0.60 10.50 14.04
CA GLU A 85 0.09 9.46 14.83
C GLU A 85 -0.97 8.78 15.70
N HIS A 86 -1.02 7.45 15.67
CA HIS A 86 -1.96 6.66 16.48
C HIS A 86 -1.43 5.25 16.72
N TYR A 87 -1.85 4.64 17.83
CA TYR A 87 -1.61 3.22 18.07
C TYR A 87 -2.43 2.39 17.08
N TYR A 88 -1.79 1.44 16.39
CA TYR A 88 -2.44 0.60 15.40
C TYR A 88 -1.90 -0.83 15.45
N LYS A 89 -2.65 -1.74 16.08
CA LYS A 89 -2.31 -3.17 16.18
C LYS A 89 -3.57 -4.02 15.97
N PRO A 90 -4.05 -4.16 14.72
CA PRO A 90 -5.20 -5.01 14.42
C PRO A 90 -4.92 -6.48 14.73
N LYS A 91 -5.92 -7.18 15.26
CA LYS A 91 -5.87 -8.63 15.48
C LYS A 91 -6.13 -9.34 14.14
N VAL A 92 -5.19 -10.14 13.69
CA VAL A 92 -5.18 -10.78 12.36
C VAL A 92 -5.07 -12.30 12.44
N GLU A 93 -5.01 -12.85 13.65
CA GLU A 93 -4.72 -14.26 13.89
C GLU A 93 -5.75 -15.19 13.24
N ARG A 94 -7.02 -14.75 13.12
CA ARG A 94 -8.09 -15.51 12.46
C ARG A 94 -7.82 -15.76 10.97
N LEU A 95 -7.20 -14.80 10.28
CA LEU A 95 -6.84 -14.95 8.86
C LEU A 95 -5.87 -16.13 8.66
N PHE A 96 -4.89 -16.26 9.54
CA PHE A 96 -3.86 -17.31 9.45
C PHE A 96 -4.30 -18.63 10.08
N LYS A 97 -5.03 -18.60 11.19
CA LYS A 97 -5.40 -19.81 11.94
C LYS A 97 -6.68 -20.46 11.44
N GLU A 98 -7.70 -19.66 11.12
CA GLU A 98 -9.01 -20.19 10.69
C GLU A 98 -9.04 -20.37 9.18
N LEU A 99 -8.73 -19.32 8.41
CA LEU A 99 -8.70 -19.44 6.95
C LEU A 99 -7.44 -20.14 6.44
N GLY A 100 -6.32 -20.07 7.17
CA GLY A 100 -5.09 -20.76 6.76
C GLY A 100 -4.33 -20.04 5.66
N LEU A 101 -4.53 -18.73 5.48
CA LEU A 101 -3.78 -17.95 4.49
C LEU A 101 -2.28 -18.08 4.78
N LYS A 102 -1.50 -18.38 3.74
CA LYS A 102 -0.03 -18.33 3.78
C LYS A 102 0.42 -17.18 2.89
N PRO A 103 0.71 -15.99 3.46
CA PRO A 103 0.98 -14.80 2.67
C PRO A 103 2.11 -15.02 1.67
N LYS A 104 1.83 -14.70 0.40
CA LYS A 104 2.80 -14.76 -0.67
C LYS A 104 3.66 -13.51 -0.69
N TYR A 105 3.12 -12.37 -0.26
CA TYR A 105 3.76 -11.07 -0.41
C TYR A 105 3.82 -10.27 0.89
N THR A 106 4.92 -9.54 1.02
CA THR A 106 5.03 -8.31 1.81
C THR A 106 5.23 -7.14 0.85
N VAL A 107 5.14 -5.90 1.33
CA VAL A 107 5.43 -4.68 0.57
C VAL A 107 6.84 -4.76 -0.02
N ASP A 108 7.83 -5.16 0.77
CA ASP A 108 9.23 -5.26 0.28
C ASP A 108 9.38 -6.32 -0.82
N LYS A 109 8.62 -7.42 -0.74
CA LYS A 109 8.64 -8.49 -1.74
C LYS A 109 7.88 -8.10 -3.01
N ALA A 110 6.79 -7.36 -2.89
CA ALA A 110 5.94 -6.95 -4.02
C ALA A 110 6.54 -5.79 -4.82
N LEU A 111 7.19 -4.83 -4.15
CA LEU A 111 7.67 -3.60 -4.79
C LEU A 111 8.56 -3.81 -6.03
N PRO A 112 9.52 -4.76 -6.07
CA PRO A 112 10.29 -5.01 -7.28
C PRO A 112 9.44 -5.44 -8.48
N GLU A 113 8.47 -6.32 -8.25
CA GLU A 113 7.55 -6.81 -9.30
C GLU A 113 6.60 -5.70 -9.75
N ASP A 114 6.06 -4.93 -8.81
CA ASP A 114 5.20 -3.77 -9.09
C ASP A 114 5.94 -2.70 -9.91
N LEU A 115 7.17 -2.38 -9.53
CA LEU A 115 7.99 -1.40 -10.26
C LEU A 115 8.35 -1.89 -11.67
N ASP A 116 8.71 -3.16 -11.84
CA ASP A 116 8.95 -3.74 -13.17
C ASP A 116 7.69 -3.65 -14.06
N ALA A 117 6.53 -4.01 -13.51
CA ALA A 117 5.25 -3.89 -14.21
C ALA A 117 4.95 -2.43 -14.62
N LEU A 118 5.19 -1.47 -13.73
CA LEU A 118 5.00 -0.04 -14.02
C LEU A 118 6.00 0.48 -15.06
N MET A 119 7.25 0.01 -15.03
CA MET A 119 8.28 0.41 -16.00
C MET A 119 7.95 -0.07 -17.42
N LYS A 120 7.35 -1.25 -17.57
CA LYS A 120 6.87 -1.77 -18.88
C LYS A 120 5.80 -0.89 -19.53
N VAL A 121 5.09 -0.08 -18.74
CA VAL A 121 4.05 0.85 -19.23
C VAL A 121 4.42 2.32 -19.03
N LYS A 122 5.70 2.62 -18.80
CA LYS A 122 6.22 3.96 -18.50
C LYS A 122 5.74 5.02 -19.48
N ASP A 123 5.76 4.75 -20.79
CA ASP A 123 5.38 5.75 -21.80
C ASP A 123 3.91 6.18 -21.67
N ARG A 124 3.02 5.24 -21.31
CA ARG A 124 1.60 5.53 -21.06
C ARG A 124 1.42 6.38 -19.79
N ILE A 125 2.24 6.15 -18.77
CA ILE A 125 2.24 6.95 -17.53
C ILE A 125 2.76 8.37 -17.85
N MET A 126 3.85 8.48 -18.60
CA MET A 126 4.45 9.76 -18.99
C MET A 126 3.53 10.61 -19.87
N ALA A 127 2.81 9.99 -20.82
CA ALA A 127 1.81 10.66 -21.65
C ALA A 127 0.65 11.25 -20.84
N LYS A 128 0.41 10.76 -19.62
CA LYS A 128 -0.64 11.21 -18.70
C LYS A 128 -0.07 11.81 -17.42
N LYS A 129 1.17 12.31 -17.45
CA LYS A 129 1.86 12.79 -16.23
C LYS A 129 1.07 13.89 -15.51
N ASP A 130 0.33 14.72 -16.24
CA ASP A 130 -0.55 15.77 -15.70
C ASP A 130 -1.54 15.25 -14.65
N LYS A 131 -1.99 14.00 -14.77
CA LYS A 131 -2.91 13.36 -13.80
C LYS A 131 -2.27 13.04 -12.46
N PHE A 132 -0.95 13.02 -12.40
CA PHE A 132 -0.17 12.70 -11.21
C PHE A 132 0.48 13.93 -10.57
N LEU A 133 0.29 15.14 -11.14
CA LEU A 133 0.84 16.37 -10.60
C LEU A 133 0.26 16.63 -9.20
N PRO A 134 1.10 16.68 -8.15
CA PRO A 134 0.64 17.07 -6.81
C PRO A 134 -0.03 18.45 -6.84
N LYS A 135 -1.21 18.57 -6.22
CA LYS A 135 -1.98 19.83 -6.20
C LYS A 135 -1.18 20.97 -5.59
N GLU A 136 -0.30 20.67 -4.64
CA GLU A 136 0.57 21.62 -3.95
C GLU A 136 1.69 22.15 -4.84
N LEU A 137 2.10 21.39 -5.87
CA LEU A 137 3.00 21.87 -6.90
C LEU A 137 2.25 22.69 -7.97
N ALA A 138 1.02 22.30 -8.30
CA ALA A 138 0.19 23.03 -9.26
C ALA A 138 -0.17 24.46 -8.81
N LYS A 139 -0.23 24.73 -7.49
CA LYS A 139 -0.54 26.07 -6.93
C LYS A 139 0.64 27.05 -6.95
N LYS A 140 1.85 26.60 -7.26
CA LYS A 140 3.08 27.42 -7.22
C LYS A 140 3.51 27.97 -8.58
N GLY A 141 2.83 27.62 -9.67
CA GLY A 141 3.03 28.17 -11.01
C GLY A 141 1.83 28.98 -11.44
#